data_AF-A0A7S5VAI3-F1
#
_entry.id   AF-A0A7S5VAI3-F1
#
_cell.length_a   1.000
_cell.length_b   1.000
_cell.length_c   1.000
_cell.angle_alpha   90.00
_cell.angle_beta   90.00
_cell.angle_gamma   90.00
#
_symmetry.space_group_name_H-M   'P 1'
#
loop_
_entity.id
_entity.type
_entity.pdbx_description
1 polymer ?
#
loop_
_entity_poly.entity_id
_entity_poly.type
_entity_poly.pdbx_seq_one_letter_code
_entity_poly.pdbx_strand_id
1 'polypeptide(L)'
;MKSRAAKTFTYGYDLSAPDAFKATGSFVVTSHKTRLTHAAVRHLLPQSAPWRGVTDHPIPISNGDILITFHSLGTYVHRKLLDWRRRGLRMSAAEEEAYLHMWQVALHLLGVRDEFIPNSWAAAEEQSRY
;
A
#
# COMPACT_ATOMS: atom_id res chain seq x y z
N MET A 1 -15.95 6.43 -12.54
CA MET A 1 -14.85 6.91 -11.67
C MET A 1 -14.97 6.43 -10.22
N LYS A 2 -16.15 6.54 -9.58
CA LYS A 2 -16.38 6.14 -8.17
C LYS A 2 -15.93 4.70 -7.83
N SER A 3 -16.23 3.71 -8.68
CA SER A 3 -15.88 2.30 -8.44
C SER A 3 -14.39 1.96 -8.58
N ARG A 4 -13.60 2.76 -9.32
CA ARG A 4 -12.13 2.53 -9.44
C ARG A 4 -11.37 3.14 -8.28
N ALA A 5 -11.75 4.33 -7.83
CA ALA A 5 -11.10 5.00 -6.69
C ALA A 5 -11.32 4.24 -5.38
N ALA A 6 -12.46 3.57 -5.22
CA ALA A 6 -12.77 2.75 -4.04
C ALA A 6 -11.79 1.57 -3.82
N LYS A 7 -11.16 1.07 -4.89
CA LYS A 7 -10.34 -0.16 -4.84
C LYS A 7 -9.11 -0.03 -3.97
N THR A 8 -8.50 1.16 -3.92
CA THR A 8 -7.34 1.42 -3.06
C THR A 8 -7.71 1.35 -1.58
N PHE A 9 -8.88 1.86 -1.21
CA PHE A 9 -9.39 1.74 0.15
C PHE A 9 -9.73 0.28 0.48
N THR A 10 -10.39 -0.44 -0.43
CA THR A 10 -10.71 -1.87 -0.25
C THR A 10 -9.46 -2.69 0.06
N TYR A 11 -8.33 -2.45 -0.60
CA TYR A 11 -7.08 -3.17 -0.30
C TYR A 11 -6.61 -3.00 1.15
N GLY A 12 -6.71 -1.79 1.70
CA GLY A 12 -6.39 -1.53 3.12
C GLY A 12 -7.37 -2.20 4.09
N TYR A 13 -8.66 -2.27 3.73
CA TYR A 13 -9.66 -3.01 4.51
C TYR A 13 -9.40 -4.53 4.46
N ASP A 14 -9.10 -5.08 3.28
CA ASP A 14 -8.76 -6.50 3.10
C ASP A 14 -7.50 -6.87 3.89
N LEU A 15 -6.49 -5.97 3.93
CA LEU A 15 -5.30 -6.14 4.77
C LEU A 15 -5.65 -6.21 6.26
N SER A 16 -6.64 -5.41 6.68
CA SER A 16 -7.03 -5.26 8.08
C SER A 16 -8.04 -6.31 8.55
N ALA A 17 -8.42 -7.26 7.68
CA ALA A 17 -9.34 -8.34 8.05
C ALA A 17 -8.69 -9.24 9.14
N PRO A 18 -9.43 -9.65 10.18
CA PRO A 18 -8.89 -10.48 11.27
C PRO A 18 -8.31 -11.84 10.82
N ASP A 19 -8.70 -12.30 9.65
CA ASP A 19 -8.24 -13.54 9.02
C ASP A 19 -7.42 -13.30 7.75
N ALA A 20 -7.02 -12.06 7.44
CA ALA A 20 -6.34 -11.65 6.20
C ALA A 20 -5.29 -12.66 5.71
N PHE A 21 -4.40 -13.08 6.61
CA PHE A 21 -3.27 -13.98 6.34
C PHE A 21 -3.49 -15.45 6.76
N LYS A 22 -4.67 -15.82 7.27
CA LYS A 22 -5.00 -17.22 7.57
C LYS A 22 -5.17 -17.99 6.25
N ALA A 23 -5.07 -19.32 6.31
CA ALA A 23 -5.32 -20.18 5.15
C ALA A 23 -6.74 -20.01 4.57
N THR A 24 -7.70 -19.62 5.41
CA THR A 24 -9.09 -19.31 5.02
C THR A 24 -9.28 -17.85 4.59
N GLY A 25 -8.27 -17.00 4.81
CA GLY A 25 -8.28 -15.60 4.44
C GLY A 25 -8.09 -15.39 2.95
N SER A 26 -8.30 -14.15 2.51
CA SER A 26 -8.23 -13.78 1.10
C SER A 26 -7.09 -12.83 0.75
N PHE A 27 -6.40 -12.25 1.73
CA PHE A 27 -5.52 -11.11 1.47
C PHE A 27 -4.36 -11.48 0.54
N VAL A 28 -3.72 -12.65 0.74
CA VAL A 28 -2.67 -13.14 -0.17
C VAL A 28 -3.19 -13.25 -1.61
N VAL A 29 -4.41 -13.78 -1.81
CA VAL A 29 -5.05 -13.88 -3.12
C VAL A 29 -5.33 -12.49 -3.70
N THR A 30 -5.84 -11.57 -2.88
CA THR A 30 -6.08 -10.16 -3.25
C THR A 30 -4.78 -9.46 -3.68
N SER A 31 -3.67 -9.62 -2.94
CA SER A 31 -2.37 -9.04 -3.29
C SER A 31 -1.86 -9.57 -4.63
N HIS A 32 -1.93 -10.88 -4.87
CA HIS A 32 -1.49 -11.47 -6.13
C HIS A 32 -2.34 -11.00 -7.31
N LYS A 33 -3.67 -10.97 -7.18
CA LYS A 33 -4.58 -10.44 -8.21
C LYS A 33 -4.31 -8.95 -8.49
N THR A 34 -4.02 -8.18 -7.45
CA THR A 34 -3.64 -6.76 -7.58
C THR A 34 -2.32 -6.60 -8.31
N ARG A 35 -1.29 -7.40 -7.96
CA ARG A 35 0.01 -7.42 -8.65
C ARG A 35 -0.12 -7.74 -10.14
N LEU A 36 -0.91 -8.77 -10.49
CA LEU A 36 -1.21 -9.12 -11.88
C LEU A 36 -1.97 -8.00 -12.60
N THR A 37 -2.92 -7.36 -11.92
CA THR A 37 -3.63 -6.20 -12.47
C THR A 37 -2.67 -5.05 -12.77
N HIS A 38 -1.75 -4.73 -11.85
CA HIS A 38 -0.73 -3.71 -12.08
C HIS A 38 0.17 -4.08 -13.27
N ALA A 39 0.58 -5.34 -13.40
CA ALA A 39 1.36 -5.80 -14.55
C ALA A 39 0.60 -5.63 -15.88
N ALA A 40 -0.69 -6.00 -15.93
CA ALA A 40 -1.53 -5.76 -17.10
C ALA A 40 -1.66 -4.26 -17.42
N VAL A 41 -1.83 -3.41 -16.40
CA VAL A 41 -1.90 -1.96 -16.57
C VAL A 41 -0.59 -1.38 -17.11
N ARG A 42 0.57 -1.90 -16.68
CA ARG A 42 1.88 -1.54 -17.24
C ARG A 42 1.99 -1.82 -18.72
N HIS A 43 1.33 -2.87 -19.21
CA HIS A 43 1.29 -3.19 -20.63
C HIS A 43 0.25 -2.36 -21.40
N LEU A 44 -0.93 -2.13 -20.82
CA LEU A 44 -2.07 -1.54 -21.52
C LEU A 44 -2.02 -0.01 -21.58
N LEU A 45 -1.63 0.68 -20.50
CA LEU A 45 -1.66 2.16 -20.48
C LEU A 45 -0.69 2.80 -21.48
N PRO A 46 0.55 2.31 -21.68
CA PRO A 46 1.42 2.84 -22.72
C PRO A 46 0.86 2.75 -24.13
N GLN A 47 -0.15 1.92 -24.40
CA GLN A 47 -0.83 1.84 -25.70
C GLN A 47 -1.91 2.92 -25.88
N SER A 48 -2.35 3.57 -24.80
CA SER A 48 -3.36 4.64 -24.81
C SER A 48 -2.74 6.00 -25.16
N ALA A 49 -3.15 6.59 -26.30
CA ALA A 49 -2.72 7.93 -26.68
C ALA A 49 -3.11 9.02 -25.65
N PRO A 50 -4.32 9.02 -25.06
CA PRO A 50 -4.66 9.93 -23.97
C PRO A 50 -3.75 9.81 -22.75
N TRP A 51 -3.33 8.59 -22.39
CA TRP A 51 -2.41 8.40 -21.26
C TRP A 51 -1.00 8.92 -21.59
N ARG A 52 -0.47 8.61 -22.77
CA ARG A 52 0.81 9.16 -23.24
C ARG A 52 0.82 10.68 -23.35
N GLY A 53 -0.35 11.31 -23.50
CA GLY A 53 -0.47 12.77 -23.56
C GLY A 53 -0.38 13.50 -22.22
N VAL A 54 -0.42 12.78 -21.08
CA VAL A 54 -0.42 13.38 -19.74
C VAL A 54 0.80 13.01 -18.88
N THR A 55 1.74 12.24 -19.42
CA THR A 55 2.96 11.86 -18.71
C THR A 55 4.10 11.60 -19.69
N ASP A 56 5.32 11.91 -19.26
CA ASP A 56 6.59 11.56 -19.90
C ASP A 56 7.13 10.19 -19.44
N HIS A 57 6.54 9.60 -18.40
CA HIS A 57 6.94 8.28 -17.92
C HIS A 57 6.49 7.19 -18.91
N PRO A 58 7.40 6.34 -19.41
CA PRO A 58 7.07 5.34 -20.42
C PRO A 58 6.30 4.14 -19.86
N ILE A 59 6.42 3.85 -18.56
CA ILE A 59 5.79 2.71 -17.88
C ILE A 59 5.18 3.20 -16.57
N PRO A 60 3.87 2.95 -16.32
CA PRO A 60 3.20 3.39 -15.10
C PRO A 60 3.49 2.47 -13.90
N ILE A 61 3.08 2.87 -12.70
CA ILE A 61 3.06 2.04 -11.49
C ILE A 61 4.47 1.50 -11.17
N SER A 62 5.42 2.43 -11.00
CA SER A 62 6.75 2.11 -10.50
C SER A 62 6.68 1.57 -9.06
N ASN A 63 7.80 1.03 -8.52
CA ASN A 63 7.88 0.72 -7.09
C ASN A 63 7.63 1.97 -6.24
N GLY A 64 8.15 3.12 -6.69
CA GLY A 64 7.93 4.42 -6.06
C GLY A 64 6.44 4.80 -6.03
N ASP A 65 5.70 4.58 -7.11
CA ASP A 65 4.26 4.91 -7.18
C ASP A 65 3.45 4.08 -6.17
N ILE A 66 3.83 2.80 -5.99
CA ILE A 66 3.22 1.92 -4.99
C ILE A 66 3.55 2.42 -3.58
N LEU A 67 4.80 2.84 -3.33
CA LEU A 67 5.23 3.36 -2.03
C LEU A 67 4.56 4.70 -1.69
N ILE A 68 4.41 5.61 -2.65
CA ILE A 68 3.62 6.84 -2.49
C ILE A 68 2.20 6.51 -2.06
N THR A 69 1.59 5.49 -2.70
CA THR A 69 0.25 5.03 -2.31
C THR A 69 0.25 4.45 -0.91
N PHE A 70 1.26 3.65 -0.53
CA PHE A 70 1.42 3.16 0.85
C PHE A 70 1.53 4.31 1.85
N HIS A 71 2.32 5.35 1.58
CA HIS A 71 2.44 6.49 2.49
C HIS A 71 1.12 7.24 2.67
N SER A 72 0.30 7.35 1.61
CA SER A 72 -1.04 7.93 1.68
C SER A 72 -2.04 7.09 2.51
N LEU A 73 -1.70 5.83 2.80
CA LEU A 73 -2.51 4.88 3.56
C LEU A 73 -1.85 4.52 4.89
N GLY A 74 -0.86 3.62 4.88
CA GLY A 74 -0.23 3.08 6.09
C GLY A 74 0.45 4.15 6.94
N THR A 75 1.36 4.94 6.34
CA THR A 75 2.05 6.02 7.09
C THR A 75 1.05 7.09 7.54
N TYR A 76 0.11 7.50 6.70
CA TYR A 76 -0.94 8.44 7.09
C TYR A 76 -1.80 7.93 8.25
N VAL A 77 -2.29 6.68 8.20
CA VAL A 77 -3.13 6.08 9.24
C VAL A 77 -2.33 5.92 10.54
N HIS A 78 -1.05 5.54 10.47
CA HIS A 78 -0.18 5.49 11.64
C HIS A 78 -0.10 6.85 12.37
N ARG A 79 0.10 7.96 11.64
CA ARG A 79 0.04 9.31 12.23
C ARG A 79 -1.28 9.59 12.93
N LYS A 80 -2.42 9.13 12.35
CA LYS A 80 -3.74 9.27 12.98
C LYS A 80 -3.90 8.42 14.23
N LEU A 81 -3.37 7.20 14.24
CA LEU A 81 -3.33 6.37 15.44
C LEU A 81 -2.50 7.03 16.55
N LEU A 82 -1.38 7.67 16.22
CA LEU A 82 -0.58 8.45 17.17
C LEU A 82 -1.32 9.67 17.71
N ASP A 83 -2.03 10.41 16.84
CA ASP A 83 -2.89 11.53 17.27
C ASP A 83 -4.00 11.06 18.21
N TRP A 84 -4.61 9.90 17.95
CA TRP A 84 -5.65 9.31 18.81
C TRP A 84 -5.08 8.71 20.09
N ARG A 85 -3.84 8.22 20.10
CA ARG A 85 -3.15 7.79 21.32
C ARG A 85 -3.05 8.93 22.33
N ARG A 86 -2.77 10.15 21.85
CA ARG A 86 -2.79 11.38 22.68
C ARG A 86 -4.18 11.72 23.23
N ARG A 87 -5.24 11.13 22.67
CA ARG A 87 -6.66 11.31 23.06
C ARG A 87 -7.25 10.10 23.80
N GLY A 88 -6.42 9.13 24.18
CA GLY A 88 -6.84 7.99 25.00
C GLY A 88 -6.96 6.64 24.28
N LEU A 89 -6.66 6.55 22.98
CA LEU A 89 -6.50 5.25 22.32
C LEU A 89 -5.33 4.49 22.96
N ARG A 90 -5.56 3.26 23.39
CA ARG A 90 -4.51 2.37 23.88
C ARG A 90 -3.97 1.56 22.72
N MET A 91 -2.68 1.72 22.44
CA MET A 91 -1.92 0.97 21.44
C MET A 91 -0.53 0.72 22.01
N SER A 92 -0.18 -0.55 22.18
CA SER A 92 1.13 -1.00 22.62
C SER A 92 2.17 -0.84 21.50
N ALA A 93 3.45 -0.81 21.87
CA ALA A 93 4.54 -0.83 20.89
C ALA A 93 4.47 -2.08 19.99
N ALA A 94 4.06 -3.23 20.54
CA ALA A 94 3.90 -4.46 19.77
C ALA A 94 2.80 -4.36 18.71
N GLU A 95 1.66 -3.72 19.02
CA GLU A 95 0.59 -3.47 18.04
C GLU A 95 1.03 -2.47 16.97
N GLU A 96 1.79 -1.45 17.36
CA GLU A 96 2.35 -0.45 16.43
C GLU A 96 3.34 -1.09 15.43
N GLU A 97 4.23 -1.96 15.90
CA GLU A 97 5.17 -2.70 15.05
C GLU A 97 4.44 -3.76 14.20
N ALA A 98 3.43 -4.46 14.76
CA ALA A 98 2.61 -5.39 14.00
C ALA A 98 1.87 -4.69 12.84
N TYR A 99 1.39 -3.46 13.06
CA TYR A 99 0.76 -2.67 12.00
C TYR A 99 1.73 -2.34 10.87
N LEU A 100 3.00 -2.01 11.18
CA LEU A 100 4.02 -1.83 10.15
C LEU A 100 4.27 -3.13 9.39
N HIS A 101 4.44 -4.23 10.13
CA HIS A 101 4.74 -5.52 9.54
C HIS A 101 3.67 -6.00 8.56
N MET A 102 2.39 -5.78 8.89
CA MET A 102 1.27 -6.03 7.97
C MET A 102 1.45 -5.32 6.62
N TRP A 103 1.86 -4.05 6.64
CA TRP A 103 2.13 -3.29 5.41
C TRP A 103 3.41 -3.74 4.68
N GLN A 104 4.48 -4.08 5.41
CA GLN A 104 5.71 -4.59 4.81
C GLN A 104 5.43 -5.86 4.01
N VAL A 105 4.68 -6.81 4.59
CA VAL A 105 4.26 -8.04 3.89
C VAL A 105 3.34 -7.70 2.71
N ALA A 106 2.40 -6.77 2.88
CA ALA A 106 1.53 -6.35 1.77
C ALA A 106 2.32 -5.76 0.58
N LEU A 107 3.33 -4.93 0.85
CA LEU A 107 4.21 -4.34 -0.16
C LEU A 107 5.03 -5.41 -0.89
N HIS A 108 5.61 -6.35 -0.15
CA HIS A 108 6.32 -7.49 -0.71
C HIS A 108 5.41 -8.30 -1.65
N LEU A 109 4.19 -8.65 -1.20
CA LEU A 109 3.22 -9.39 -2.01
C LEU A 109 2.77 -8.64 -3.27
N LEU A 110 2.70 -7.30 -3.22
CA LEU A 110 2.45 -6.46 -4.39
C LEU A 110 3.63 -6.41 -5.38
N GLY A 111 4.77 -6.99 -5.00
CA GLY A 111 5.99 -7.05 -5.81
C GLY A 111 6.88 -5.84 -5.65
N VAL A 112 6.77 -5.10 -4.54
CA VAL A 112 7.76 -4.08 -4.19
C VAL A 112 9.05 -4.78 -3.76
N ARG A 113 10.21 -4.32 -4.24
CA ARG A 113 11.50 -4.87 -3.82
C ARG A 113 11.75 -4.52 -2.37
N ASP A 114 12.20 -5.49 -1.58
CA ASP A 114 12.39 -5.34 -0.13
C ASP A 114 13.35 -4.20 0.24
N GLU A 115 14.35 -3.92 -0.59
CA GLU A 115 15.28 -2.79 -0.41
C GLU A 115 14.62 -1.41 -0.46
N PHE A 116 13.38 -1.30 -0.97
CA PHE A 116 12.60 -0.06 -0.97
C PHE A 116 11.56 -0.01 0.15
N ILE A 117 11.29 -1.12 0.83
CA ILE A 117 10.28 -1.21 1.88
C ILE A 117 10.89 -0.67 3.19
N PRO A 118 10.24 0.31 3.86
CA PRO A 118 10.78 0.87 5.09
C PRO A 118 10.78 -0.18 6.21
N ASN A 119 11.93 -0.34 6.87
CA ASN A 119 12.13 -1.32 7.94
C ASN A 119 11.73 -0.82 9.34
N SER A 120 11.28 0.43 9.45
CA SER A 120 10.86 1.06 10.71
C SER A 120 9.87 2.20 10.41
N TRP A 121 9.09 2.61 11.41
CA TRP A 121 8.23 3.79 11.27
C TRP A 121 9.02 5.08 11.02
N ALA A 122 10.22 5.21 11.60
CA ALA A 122 11.10 6.34 11.34
C ALA A 122 11.50 6.41 9.85
N ALA A 123 11.89 5.28 9.26
CA ALA A 123 12.19 5.19 7.83
C ALA A 123 10.95 5.45 6.97
N ALA A 124 9.77 4.95 7.36
CA ALA A 124 8.52 5.20 6.62
C ALA A 124 8.12 6.68 6.66
N GLU A 125 8.30 7.35 7.80
CA GLU A 125 8.05 8.78 7.97
C GLU A 125 9.04 9.62 7.15
N GLU A 126 10.32 9.29 7.17
CA GLU A 126 11.35 9.94 6.36
C GLU A 126 11.05 9.80 4.86
N GLN A 127 10.79 8.57 4.41
CA GLN A 127 10.50 8.25 3.01
C GLN A 127 9.25 8.99 2.50
N SER A 128 8.23 9.19 3.35
CA SER A 128 6.97 9.85 2.97
C SER A 128 7.04 11.38 2.79
N ARG A 129 8.19 12.00 3.08
CA ARG A 129 8.39 13.45 2.92
C ARG A 129 8.76 13.87 1.51
N TYR A 130 9.14 12.90 0.68
CA TYR A 130 9.42 13.05 -0.75
C TYR A 130 8.11 13.04 -1.54
#